data_AF-I0GW57-F1
#
_entry.id   AF-I0GW57-F1
#
_cell.length_a   1.000
_cell.length_b   1.000
_cell.length_c   1.000
_cell.angle_alpha   90.00
_cell.angle_beta   90.00
_cell.angle_gamma   90.00
#
_symmetry.space_group_name_H-M   'P 1'
#
loop_
_entity.id
_entity.type
_entity.pdbx_description
1 polymer ?
#
loop_
_entity_poly.entity_id
_entity_poly.type
_entity_poly.pdbx_seq_one_letter_code
_entity_poly.pdbx_strand_id
1 'polypeptide(L)' 'MAKSTNMLPESLRLLLTVGFLGGFTTFSSFSMETLTLIRGGSLFLAFANIGANILLGLGAALIGFFISSSILK' A
#
# COMPACT_ATOMS: atom_id res chain seq x y z
N MET A 1 13.08 7.07 13.72
CA MET A 1 13.60 7.24 12.35
C MET A 1 14.22 5.91 11.95
N ALA A 2 13.67 5.23 10.94
CA ALA A 2 13.87 3.81 10.67
C ALA A 2 15.36 3.41 10.64
N LYS A 3 15.71 2.43 11.46
CA LYS A 3 17.04 1.83 11.55
C LYS A 3 17.41 1.31 10.16
N SER A 4 18.33 1.98 9.47
CA SER A 4 18.89 1.49 8.20
C SER A 4 19.74 0.26 8.51
N THR A 5 19.07 -0.88 8.64
CA THR A 5 19.73 -2.17 8.73
C THR A 5 20.28 -2.50 7.34
N ASN A 6 21.59 -2.32 7.14
CA ASN A 6 22.37 -2.94 6.06
C ASN A 6 22.38 -4.49 6.19
N MET A 7 21.28 -5.10 6.60
CA MET A 7 21.14 -6.53 6.84
C MET A 7 20.68 -7.28 5.58
N LEU A 8 20.22 -6.57 4.55
CA LEU A 8 19.81 -7.13 3.27
C LEU A 8 20.60 -6.48 2.13
N PRO A 9 20.97 -7.25 1.08
CA PRO A 9 21.51 -6.68 -0.15
C PRO A 9 20.56 -5.63 -0.75
N GLU A 10 21.11 -4.53 -1.26
CA GLU A 10 20.32 -3.44 -1.83
C GLU A 10 19.43 -3.91 -2.98
N SER A 11 19.94 -4.81 -3.82
CA SER A 11 19.19 -5.42 -4.92
C SER A 11 17.94 -6.15 -4.44
N LEU A 12 18.02 -6.88 -3.31
CA LEU A 12 16.89 -7.58 -2.73
C LEU A 12 15.85 -6.60 -2.15
N ARG A 13 16.31 -5.51 -1.53
CA ARG A 13 15.41 -4.44 -1.06
C ARG A 13 14.65 -3.82 -2.24
N LEU A 14 15.34 -3.50 -3.33
CA LEU A 14 14.71 -2.93 -4.53
C LEU A 14 13.74 -3.91 -5.19
N LEU A 15 14.12 -5.19 -5.31
CA LEU A 15 13.25 -6.24 -5.84
C LEU A 15 11.96 -6.35 -5.02
N LEU A 16 12.04 -6.35 -3.69
CA LEU A 16 10.86 -6.51 -2.83
C LEU A 16 10.01 -5.24 -2.76
N THR A 17 10.63 -4.06 -2.61
CA THR A 17 9.89 -2.80 -2.40
C THR A 17 9.40 -2.17 -3.70
N VAL A 18 10.28 -2.04 -4.69
CA VAL A 18 9.94 -1.41 -5.97
C VAL A 18 9.33 -2.42 -6.94
N GLY A 19 9.91 -3.62 -7.02
CA GLY A 19 9.43 -4.67 -7.92
C GLY A 19 8.15 -5.32 -7.43
N PHE A 20 8.24 -6.12 -6.37
CA PHE A 20 7.13 -6.95 -5.89
C PHE A 20 6.00 -6.12 -5.29
N LEU A 21 6.27 -5.31 -4.26
CA LEU A 21 5.25 -4.48 -3.63
C LEU A 21 4.72 -3.42 -4.61
N GLY A 22 5.61 -2.75 -5.35
CA GLY A 22 5.21 -1.76 -6.36
C GLY A 22 4.39 -2.33 -7.52
N GLY A 23 4.68 -3.56 -7.97
CA GLY A 23 3.88 -4.24 -8.99
C GLY A 23 2.58 -4.84 -8.46
N PHE A 24 2.54 -5.25 -7.19
CA PHE A 24 1.35 -5.77 -6.52
C PHE A 24 0.32 -4.66 -6.25
N THR A 25 0.77 -3.46 -5.86
CA THR A 25 -0.12 -2.31 -5.62
C THR A 25 -0.26 -1.45 -6.88
N THR A 26 -1.47 -1.37 -7.45
CA THR A 26 -1.74 -0.58 -8.66
C THR A 26 -2.51 0.70 -8.37
N PHE A 27 -1.85 1.85 -8.52
CA PHE A 27 -2.51 3.16 -8.37
C PHE A 27 -3.43 3.49 -9.57
N SER A 28 -3.10 3.01 -10.77
CA SER A 28 -3.86 3.31 -11.99
C SER A 28 -5.26 2.72 -11.96
N SER A 29 -5.42 1.47 -11.50
CA SER A 29 -6.73 0.83 -11.36
C SER A 29 -7.60 1.58 -10.35
N PHE A 30 -7.04 1.91 -9.19
CA PHE A 30 -7.72 2.72 -8.17
C PHE A 30 -8.23 4.06 -8.73
N SER A 31 -7.39 4.79 -9.47
CA SER A 31 -7.77 6.07 -10.06
C SER A 31 -8.85 5.91 -11.13
N MET A 32 -8.77 4.89 -11.98
CA MET A 32 -9.75 4.63 -13.03
C MET A 32 -11.12 4.27 -12.46
N GLU A 33 -11.16 3.43 -11.43
CA GLU A 33 -12.41 3.05 -10.77
C GLU A 33 -13.05 4.24 -10.04
N THR A 34 -12.23 5.04 -9.34
CA THR A 34 -12.68 6.28 -8.71
C THR A 34 -13.24 7.27 -9.73
N LEU A 35 -12.56 7.47 -10.87
CA LEU A 35 -13.05 8.32 -11.96
C LEU A 35 -14.34 7.77 -12.59
N THR A 36 -14.46 6.46 -12.71
CA THR A 36 -15.67 5.81 -13.24
C THR A 36 -16.86 6.06 -12.31
N LEU A 37 -16.67 5.94 -11.00
CA LEU A 37 -17.69 6.21 -9.99
C LEU A 37 -18.10 7.69 -9.97
N ILE A 38 -17.13 8.61 -10.07
CA ILE A 38 -17.39 10.05 -10.17
C ILE A 38 -18.20 10.37 -11.44
N ARG A 39 -17.79 9.85 -12.60
CA ARG A 39 -18.50 10.06 -13.87
C ARG A 39 -19.90 9.45 -13.87
N GLY A 40 -20.08 8.34 -13.16
CA GLY A 40 -21.38 7.71 -12.95
C GLY A 40 -22.29 8.44 -11.94
N GLY A 41 -21.86 9.57 -11.38
CA GLY A 41 -22.63 10.36 -10.41
C GLY A 41 -22.64 9.80 -8.98
N SER A 42 -21.96 8.67 -8.73
CA SER A 42 -21.92 8.03 -7.42
C SER A 42 -20.73 8.53 -6.59
N LEU A 43 -20.83 9.77 -6.11
CA LEU A 43 -19.79 10.38 -5.28
C LEU A 43 -19.56 9.62 -3.98
N PHE A 44 -20.62 9.08 -3.36
CA PHE A 44 -20.50 8.30 -2.13
C PHE A 44 -19.60 7.07 -2.32
N LEU A 45 -19.82 6.29 -3.38
CA LEU A 45 -18.99 5.13 -3.67
C LEU A 45 -17.57 5.52 -4.05
N ALA A 46 -17.38 6.64 -4.76
CA ALA A 46 -16.05 7.16 -5.06
C ALA A 46 -15.26 7.47 -3.77
N PHE A 47 -15.86 8.20 -2.83
CA PHE A 47 -15.21 8.48 -1.54
C PHE A 47 -15.01 7.22 -0.69
N ALA A 48 -15.96 6.27 -0.72
CA ALA A 48 -15.81 4.99 -0.05
C ALA A 48 -14.62 4.20 -0.62
N ASN A 49 -14.44 4.18 -1.95
CA ASN A 49 -13.32 3.52 -2.61
C ASN A 49 -11.98 4.15 -2.21
N ILE A 50 -11.90 5.49 -2.22
CA ILE A 50 -10.71 6.25 -1.78
C ILE A 50 -10.38 5.92 -0.31
N GLY A 51 -11.39 6.04 0.57
CA GLY A 51 -11.23 5.77 1.99
C GLY A 51 -10.79 4.33 2.25
N ALA A 52 -11.45 3.35 1.63
CA ALA A 52 -11.13 1.94 1.79
C ALA A 52 -9.69 1.62 1.35
N ASN A 53 -9.25 2.09 0.18
CA ASN A 53 -7.90 1.83 -0.30
C ASN A 53 -6.83 2.43 0.63
N ILE A 54 -7.04 3.65 1.12
CA ILE A 54 -6.09 4.30 2.04
C ILE A 54 -6.08 3.59 3.40
N LEU A 55 -7.25 3.33 3.98
CA LEU A 55 -7.35 2.72 5.31
C LEU A 55 -6.84 1.28 5.32
N LEU A 56 -7.19 0.47 4.32
CA LEU A 56 -6.70 -0.90 4.19
C LEU A 56 -5.20 -0.93 3.91
N GLY A 57 -4.70 -0.05 3.04
CA GLY A 57 -3.27 0.05 2.74
C GLY A 57 -2.44 0.42 3.98
N LEU A 58 -2.85 1.47 4.70
CA LEU A 58 -2.20 1.87 5.94
C LEU A 58 -2.34 0.81 7.03
N GLY A 59 -3.52 0.21 7.17
CA GLY A 59 -3.78 -0.88 8.12
C GLY A 59 -2.88 -2.07 7.89
N ALA A 60 -2.73 -2.51 6.64
CA ALA A 60 -1.82 -3.60 6.27
C ALA A 60 -0.35 -3.25 6.59
N ALA A 61 0.08 -2.02 6.29
CA ALA A 61 1.44 -1.57 6.62
C ALA A 61 1.70 -1.54 8.14
N LEU A 62 0.72 -1.08 8.93
CA LEU A 62 0.79 -1.10 10.40
C LEU A 62 0.85 -2.52 10.94
N ILE A 63 0.02 -3.42 10.44
CA ILE A 63 0.04 -4.85 10.82
C ILE A 63 1.41 -5.45 10.52
N GLY A 64 1.97 -5.20 9.34
CA GLY A 64 3.32 -5.66 8.98
C GLY A 64 4.39 -5.14 9.93
N PHE A 65 4.29 -3.87 10.33
CA PHE A 65 5.20 -3.26 11.32
C PHE A 65 5.07 -3.93 12.71
N PHE A 66 3.84 -4.13 13.20
CA PHE A 66 3.59 -4.79 14.49
C PHE A 66 4.09 -6.24 14.50
N ILE A 67 3.83 -6.99 13.42
CA ILE A 67 4.32 -8.37 13.27
C ILE A 67 5.85 -8.39 13.28
N SER A 68 6.50 -7.53 12.49
CA SER A 68 7.96 -7.43 12.45
C SER A 68 8.53 -7.09 13.83
N SER A 69 7.92 -6.15 14.54
CA SER A 69 8.34 -5.77 15.89
C SER A 69 8.11 -6.86 16.93
N SER A 70 7.12 -7.74 16.73
CA SER A 70 6.82 -8.85 17.66
C SER A 70 7.77 -10.04 17.45
N ILE A 71 8.18 -10.28 16.20
CA ILE A 71 9.14 -11.33 15.84
C ILE A 71 10.58 -10.96 16.25
N LEU A 72 10.93 -9.67 16.20
CA LEU A 72 12.25 -9.16 16.57
C LEU A 72 12.46 -8.96 18.08
N LYS A 73 11.42 -9.23 18.89
CA LYS A 73 11.43 -9.13 20.35
C LYS A 73 11.82 -10.49 20.95
#